data_AF-A0A7S3M2K6-F1
#
_entry.id   AF-A0A7S3M2K6-F1
#
_cell.length_a   1.000
_cell.length_b   1.000
_cell.length_c   1.000
_cell.angle_alpha   90.00
_cell.angle_beta   90.00
_cell.angle_gamma   90.00
#
_symmetry.space_group_name_H-M   'P 1'
#
loop_
_entity.id
_entity.type
_entity.pdbx_description
1 polymer ?
#
loop_
_entity_poly.entity_id
_entity_poly.type
_entity_poly.pdbx_seq_one_letter_code
_entity_poly.pdbx_strand_id
1 'polypeptide(L)'
;ETMPGLSFLLKKKFHPARFDNQKRLFIAEQNQAVKNEREVESAKEVLKEKEMLSYEAMGAMEVRDPRNSALKFMYSVPLAKEEEGKKAAKGMASLQDYEAKIDQVTGDDDMVRAFKAKIIQSKLKSLADIA
;
A
#
# COMPACT_ATOMS: atom_id res chain seq x y z
N GLU A 1 40.27 -43.32 10.49
CA GLU A 1 41.49 -43.24 9.66
C GLU A 1 41.20 -42.41 8.42
N THR A 2 41.89 -41.29 8.22
CA THR A 2 41.77 -40.50 7.00
C THR A 2 42.62 -41.17 5.91
N MET A 3 41.97 -41.62 4.83
CA MET A 3 42.66 -42.18 3.66
C MET A 3 43.73 -41.18 3.17
N PRO A 4 45.02 -41.56 3.10
CA PRO A 4 46.12 -40.61 2.86
C PRO A 4 46.00 -39.86 1.52
N GLY A 5 45.32 -40.43 0.54
CA GLY A 5 45.05 -39.81 -0.77
C GLY A 5 44.04 -38.65 -0.75
N LEU A 6 43.11 -38.60 0.20
CA LEU A 6 42.08 -37.55 0.26
C LEU A 6 42.68 -36.18 0.63
N SER A 7 43.74 -36.19 1.45
CA SER A 7 44.43 -34.96 1.87
C SER A 7 45.22 -34.28 0.74
N PHE A 8 45.77 -35.07 -0.19
CA PHE A 8 46.52 -34.56 -1.34
C PHE A 8 45.60 -33.83 -2.33
N LEU A 9 44.40 -34.35 -2.55
CA LEU A 9 43.40 -33.75 -3.44
C LEU A 9 42.94 -32.38 -2.92
N LEU A 10 42.78 -32.22 -1.60
CA LEU A 10 42.42 -30.94 -0.98
C LEU A 10 43.47 -29.83 -1.22
N LYS A 11 44.74 -30.19 -1.42
CA LYS A 11 45.79 -29.22 -1.79
C LYS A 11 45.66 -28.73 -3.23
N LYS A 12 44.97 -29.47 -4.11
CA LYS A 12 44.78 -29.10 -5.52
C LYS A 12 43.74 -27.98 -5.65
N LYS A 13 44.02 -27.02 -6.54
CA LYS A 13 43.16 -25.85 -6.75
C LYS A 13 41.80 -26.17 -7.36
N PHE A 14 41.69 -27.26 -8.12
CA PHE A 14 40.46 -27.65 -8.82
C PHE A 14 39.54 -28.54 -7.99
N HIS A 15 39.98 -29.05 -6.82
CA HIS A 15 39.21 -30.05 -6.10
C HIS A 15 37.98 -29.42 -5.43
N PRO A 16 36.77 -29.95 -5.63
CA PRO A 16 35.54 -29.31 -5.14
C PRO A 16 35.40 -29.32 -3.62
N ALA A 17 35.98 -30.31 -2.92
CA ALA A 17 35.92 -30.39 -1.46
C ALA A 17 36.86 -29.37 -0.76
N ARG A 18 37.63 -28.60 -1.53
CA ARG A 18 38.45 -27.52 -0.97
C ARG A 18 37.56 -26.36 -0.54
N PHE A 19 37.81 -25.84 0.65
CA PHE A 19 37.02 -24.76 1.25
C PHE A 19 36.82 -23.54 0.32
N ASP A 20 37.88 -23.10 -0.38
CA ASP A 20 37.78 -21.98 -1.33
C ASP A 20 36.77 -22.24 -2.47
N ASN A 21 36.71 -23.49 -2.95
CA ASN A 21 35.80 -23.87 -4.03
C ASN A 21 34.37 -24.05 -3.52
N GLN A 22 34.19 -24.60 -2.33
CA GLN A 22 32.89 -24.64 -1.66
C GLN A 22 32.33 -23.25 -1.43
N LYS A 23 33.17 -22.29 -0.99
CA LYS A 23 32.78 -20.89 -0.85
C LYS A 23 32.35 -20.27 -2.19
N ARG A 24 33.09 -20.55 -3.27
CA ARG A 24 32.72 -20.09 -4.62
C ARG A 24 31.38 -20.67 -5.09
N LEU A 25 31.17 -21.96 -4.87
CA LEU A 25 29.91 -22.63 -5.19
C LEU A 25 28.75 -22.02 -4.41
N PHE A 26 28.91 -21.84 -3.10
CA PHE A 26 27.91 -21.20 -2.25
C PHE A 26 27.54 -19.77 -2.71
N ILE A 27 28.53 -18.95 -3.06
CA ILE A 27 28.28 -17.60 -3.59
C ILE A 27 27.56 -17.66 -4.93
N ALA A 28 27.95 -18.60 -5.81
CA ALA A 28 27.28 -18.79 -7.10
C ALA A 28 25.81 -19.22 -6.91
N GLU A 29 25.54 -20.14 -5.99
CA GLU A 29 24.18 -20.60 -5.64
C GLU A 29 23.33 -19.44 -5.08
N GLN A 30 23.88 -18.66 -4.16
CA GLN A 30 23.19 -17.48 -3.63
C GLN A 30 22.88 -16.44 -4.71
N ASN A 31 23.85 -16.14 -5.56
CA ASN A 31 23.63 -15.21 -6.67
C ASN A 31 22.59 -15.74 -7.66
N GLN A 32 22.56 -17.05 -7.91
CA GLN A 32 21.57 -17.67 -8.77
C GLN A 32 20.17 -17.62 -8.13
N ALA A 33 20.05 -17.84 -6.82
CA ALA A 33 18.79 -17.72 -6.11
C ALA A 33 18.21 -16.31 -6.24
N VAL A 34 19.02 -15.28 -6.02
CA VAL A 34 18.61 -13.86 -6.18
C VAL A 34 18.21 -13.55 -7.62
N LYS A 35 18.90 -14.09 -8.62
CA LYS A 35 18.52 -13.92 -10.03
C LYS A 35 17.17 -14.58 -10.33
N ASN A 36 16.97 -15.80 -9.86
CA ASN A 36 15.72 -16.52 -10.04
C ASN A 36 14.54 -15.77 -9.40
N GLU A 37 14.72 -15.20 -8.21
CA GLU A 37 13.69 -14.38 -7.56
C GLU A 37 13.30 -13.15 -8.41
N ARG A 38 14.30 -12.43 -8.92
CA ARG A 38 14.06 -11.28 -9.83
C ARG A 38 13.38 -11.69 -11.13
N GLU A 39 13.76 -12.83 -11.70
CA GLU A 39 13.12 -13.37 -12.90
C GLU A 39 11.65 -13.72 -12.64
N VAL A 40 11.34 -14.30 -11.48
CA VAL A 40 9.96 -14.58 -11.07
C VAL A 40 9.16 -13.28 -10.85
N GLU A 41 9.75 -12.26 -10.24
CA GLU A 41 9.10 -10.95 -10.05
C GLU A 41 8.81 -10.26 -11.38
N SER A 42 9.80 -10.19 -12.28
CA SER A 42 9.61 -9.63 -13.62
C SER A 42 8.57 -10.39 -14.44
N ALA A 43 8.52 -11.72 -14.34
CA ALA A 43 7.48 -12.51 -14.98
C ALA A 43 6.08 -12.16 -14.45
N LYS A 44 5.94 -11.93 -13.13
CA LYS A 44 4.68 -11.49 -12.52
C LYS A 44 4.27 -10.10 -12.98
N GLU A 45 5.22 -9.17 -13.14
CA GLU A 45 4.96 -7.82 -13.66
C GLU A 45 4.44 -7.88 -15.10
N VAL A 46 5.10 -8.65 -15.97
CA VAL A 46 4.66 -8.84 -17.36
C VAL A 46 3.26 -9.45 -17.44
N LEU A 47 2.93 -10.38 -16.55
CA LEU A 47 1.56 -10.93 -16.48
C LEU A 47 0.54 -9.87 -16.07
N LYS A 48 0.84 -9.05 -15.05
CA LYS A 48 -0.03 -7.93 -14.66
C LYS A 48 -0.20 -6.92 -15.78
N GLU A 49 0.86 -6.61 -16.53
CA GLU A 49 0.78 -5.71 -17.69
C GLU A 49 -0.14 -6.29 -18.78
N LYS A 50 -0.04 -7.59 -19.06
CA LYS A 50 -0.95 -8.26 -20.00
C LYS A 50 -2.40 -8.20 -19.54
N GLU A 51 -2.66 -8.43 -18.25
CA GLU A 51 -4.00 -8.30 -17.67
C GLU A 51 -4.52 -6.86 -17.82
N MET A 52 -3.71 -5.86 -17.51
CA MET A 52 -4.06 -4.44 -17.67
C MET A 52 -4.41 -4.10 -19.12
N LEU A 53 -3.61 -4.55 -20.09
CA LEU A 53 -3.90 -4.39 -21.52
C LEU A 53 -5.21 -5.07 -21.92
N SER A 54 -5.52 -6.24 -21.34
CA SER A 54 -6.78 -6.92 -21.61
C SER A 54 -7.99 -6.14 -21.08
N TYR A 55 -7.88 -5.52 -19.91
CA TYR A 55 -8.96 -4.69 -19.35
C TYR A 55 -9.15 -3.38 -20.13
N GLU A 56 -8.05 -2.78 -20.62
CA GLU A 56 -8.11 -1.62 -21.52
C GLU A 56 -8.81 -1.98 -22.83
N ALA A 57 -8.44 -3.10 -23.45
CA ALA A 57 -9.08 -3.58 -24.68
C ALA A 57 -10.58 -3.91 -24.49
N MET A 58 -10.98 -4.37 -23.30
CA MET A 58 -12.39 -4.60 -22.95
C MET A 58 -13.16 -3.31 -22.60
N GLY A 59 -12.51 -2.15 -22.62
CA GLY A 59 -13.13 -0.86 -22.30
C GLY A 59 -13.53 -0.70 -20.83
N ALA A 60 -13.01 -1.55 -19.94
CA ALA A 60 -13.37 -1.57 -18.52
C ALA A 60 -12.54 -0.60 -17.67
N MET A 61 -11.42 -0.08 -18.20
CA MET A 61 -10.60 0.92 -17.52
C MET A 61 -10.72 2.27 -18.22
N GLU A 62 -11.29 3.25 -17.53
CA GLU A 62 -11.09 4.66 -17.87
C GLU A 62 -9.59 4.95 -17.90
N VAL A 63 -9.15 5.73 -18.90
CA VAL A 63 -7.75 6.10 -19.15
C VAL A 63 -7.10 6.55 -17.85
N ARG A 64 -6.24 5.69 -17.29
CA ARG A 64 -5.54 5.98 -16.04
C ARG A 64 -4.50 7.05 -16.33
N ASP A 65 -4.82 8.30 -16.00
CA ASP A 65 -3.86 9.40 -16.13
C ASP A 65 -2.63 9.08 -15.25
N PRO A 66 -1.42 8.95 -15.83
CA PRO A 66 -0.20 8.60 -15.08
C PRO A 66 0.12 9.59 -13.96
N ARG A 67 -0.46 10.79 -13.98
CA ARG A 67 -0.34 11.78 -12.90
C ARG A 67 -1.03 11.33 -11.61
N ASN A 68 -2.10 10.53 -11.69
CA ASN A 68 -2.84 10.05 -10.52
C ASN A 68 -2.11 8.96 -9.74
N SER A 69 -1.23 8.17 -10.37
CA SER A 69 -0.44 7.16 -9.65
C SER A 69 0.62 7.81 -8.77
N ALA A 70 1.24 8.90 -9.24
CA ALA A 70 2.22 9.69 -8.47
C ALA A 70 1.59 10.37 -7.24
N LEU A 71 0.33 10.82 -7.33
CA LEU A 71 -0.38 11.46 -6.22
C LEU A 71 -0.92 10.47 -5.18
N LYS A 72 -1.01 9.18 -5.52
CA LYS A 72 -1.57 8.16 -4.62
C LYS A 72 -0.80 8.04 -3.31
N PHE A 73 0.53 8.21 -3.35
CA PHE A 73 1.36 8.17 -2.14
C PHE A 73 1.23 9.42 -1.26
N MET A 74 0.87 10.58 -1.81
CA MET A 74 0.72 11.82 -1.04
C MET A 74 -0.60 11.87 -0.26
N TYR A 75 -1.67 11.30 -0.82
CA TYR A 75 -3.01 11.32 -0.21
C TYR A 75 -3.44 9.97 0.39
N SER A 76 -2.63 8.91 0.28
CA SER A 76 -2.90 7.67 0.99
C SER A 76 -2.71 7.87 2.48
N VAL A 77 -3.78 7.64 3.27
CA VAL A 77 -3.70 7.62 4.73
C VAL A 77 -2.75 6.48 5.14
N PRO A 78 -1.72 6.73 5.97
CA PRO A 78 -0.80 5.68 6.41
C PRO A 78 -1.55 4.60 7.19
N LEU A 79 -1.28 3.33 6.86
CA LEU A 79 -1.98 2.13 7.38
C LEU A 79 -2.01 1.99 8.91
N ALA A 80 -1.26 2.80 9.67
CA ALA A 80 -1.29 2.80 11.12
C ALA A 80 -2.66 3.14 11.74
N LYS A 81 -3.63 3.66 10.96
CA LYS A 81 -5.00 3.97 11.43
C LYS A 81 -6.07 2.96 11.01
N GLU A 82 -5.77 1.94 10.18
CA GLU A 82 -6.82 1.02 9.70
C GLU A 82 -7.28 -0.02 10.74
N GLU A 83 -6.49 -0.25 11.80
CA GLU A 83 -6.92 -1.00 12.99
C GLU A 83 -8.09 -0.30 13.73
N GLU A 84 -8.20 1.03 13.61
CA GLU A 84 -9.32 1.81 14.19
C GLU A 84 -10.52 1.89 13.24
N GLY A 85 -10.30 1.86 11.91
CA GLY A 85 -11.36 1.98 10.91
C GLY A 85 -12.35 0.81 10.89
N LYS A 86 -11.88 -0.42 11.15
CA LYS A 86 -12.78 -1.59 11.27
C LYS A 86 -13.58 -1.59 12.60
N LYS A 87 -13.12 -0.85 13.62
CA LYS A 87 -13.85 -0.64 14.88
C LYS A 87 -14.81 0.55 14.81
N ALA A 88 -14.49 1.57 14.01
CA ALA A 88 -15.30 2.78 13.84
C ALA A 88 -16.70 2.51 13.24
N ALA A 89 -16.83 1.51 12.36
CA ALA A 89 -18.14 1.12 11.81
C ALA A 89 -19.12 0.55 12.87
N LYS A 90 -18.61 0.01 14.00
CA LYS A 90 -19.44 -0.43 15.14
C LYS A 90 -19.72 0.67 16.17
N GLY A 91 -18.95 1.77 16.17
CA GLY A 91 -19.10 2.89 17.12
C GLY A 91 -20.06 4.00 16.68
N MET A 92 -20.42 4.05 15.39
CA MET A 92 -21.33 5.08 14.84
C MET A 92 -22.77 4.98 15.39
N ALA A 93 -23.21 3.81 15.84
CA ALA A 93 -24.53 3.61 16.43
C ALA A 93 -24.64 4.19 17.86
N SER A 94 -23.52 4.36 18.57
CA SER A 94 -23.52 4.87 19.96
C SER A 94 -23.23 6.36 20.07
N LEU A 95 -22.76 7.04 19.00
CA LEU A 95 -22.40 8.47 19.06
C LEU A 95 -23.61 9.39 18.92
N GLN A 96 -24.68 8.95 18.23
CA GLN A 96 -25.92 9.70 18.08
C GLN A 96 -26.61 9.97 19.43
N ASP A 97 -26.48 9.03 20.39
CA ASP A 97 -27.02 9.16 21.74
C ASP A 97 -26.21 10.11 22.65
N TYR A 98 -24.94 10.40 22.29
CA TYR A 98 -24.09 11.36 23.00
C TYR A 98 -24.25 12.78 22.47
N GLU A 99 -24.43 12.97 21.16
CA GLU A 99 -24.68 14.30 20.57
C GLU A 99 -26.00 14.92 21.07
N ALA A 100 -27.06 14.12 21.20
CA ALA A 100 -28.36 14.58 21.71
C ALA A 100 -28.32 15.09 23.17
N LYS A 101 -27.33 14.67 23.97
CA LYS A 101 -27.15 15.14 25.36
C LYS A 101 -26.26 16.37 25.47
N ILE A 102 -25.43 16.65 24.47
CA ILE A 102 -24.51 17.80 24.47
C ILE A 102 -25.23 19.08 24.02
N ASP A 103 -26.17 18.98 23.07
CA ASP A 103 -26.96 20.11 22.57
C ASP A 103 -27.86 20.79 23.62
N GLN A 104 -28.11 20.15 24.77
CA GLN A 104 -28.91 20.73 25.86
C GLN A 104 -28.10 21.52 26.90
N VAL A 105 -26.77 21.37 26.97
CA VAL A 105 -25.96 21.89 28.08
C VAL A 105 -25.14 23.13 27.70
N THR A 106 -24.83 23.32 26.43
CA THR A 106 -24.13 24.53 25.95
C THR A 106 -25.10 25.38 25.14
N GLY A 107 -25.64 26.41 25.79
CA GLY A 107 -26.38 27.47 25.13
C GLY A 107 -25.51 28.11 24.06
N ASP A 108 -25.69 27.68 22.80
CA ASP A 108 -25.16 28.36 21.63
C ASP A 108 -25.73 29.79 21.65
N ASP A 109 -24.89 30.77 22.00
CA ASP A 109 -25.21 32.20 22.01
C ASP A 109 -25.98 32.57 20.74
N ASP A 110 -27.09 33.31 20.88
CA ASP A 110 -28.01 33.67 19.78
C ASP A 110 -27.27 34.27 18.57
N MET A 111 -26.12 34.91 18.81
CA MET A 111 -25.21 35.44 17.80
C MET A 111 -24.61 34.36 16.89
N VAL A 112 -24.21 33.20 17.44
CA VAL A 112 -23.66 32.06 16.69
C VAL A 112 -24.74 31.37 15.89
N ARG A 113 -25.95 31.24 16.46
CA ARG A 113 -27.12 30.70 15.76
C ARG A 113 -27.55 31.59 14.60
N ALA A 114 -27.59 32.91 14.81
CA ALA A 114 -27.87 33.89 13.76
C ALA A 114 -26.80 33.88 12.66
N PHE A 115 -25.52 33.71 13.02
CA PHE A 115 -24.43 33.61 12.04
C PHE A 115 -24.53 32.35 11.19
N LYS A 116 -24.77 31.18 11.80
CA LYS A 116 -25.00 29.90 11.10
C LYS A 116 -26.20 30.02 10.15
N ALA A 117 -27.32 30.61 10.61
CA ALA A 117 -28.50 30.84 9.77
C ALA A 117 -28.22 31.78 8.58
N LYS A 118 -27.42 32.84 8.78
CA LYS A 118 -27.04 33.78 7.72
C LYS A 118 -26.17 33.14 6.64
N ILE A 119 -25.25 32.23 7.02
CA ILE A 119 -24.44 31.46 6.06
C ILE A 119 -25.33 30.52 5.23
N ILE A 120 -26.32 29.89 5.86
CA ILE A 120 -27.23 28.98 5.15
C ILE A 120 -28.12 29.77 4.18
N GLN A 121 -28.64 30.93 4.59
CA GLN A 121 -29.42 31.79 3.71
C GLN A 121 -28.63 32.34 2.52
N SER A 122 -27.36 32.72 2.70
CA SER A 122 -26.53 33.19 1.58
C SER A 122 -26.28 32.08 0.56
N LYS A 123 -26.04 30.84 1.02
CA LYS A 123 -25.88 29.66 0.15
C LYS A 123 -27.16 29.30 -0.59
N LEU A 124 -28.32 29.39 0.07
CA LEU A 124 -29.61 29.14 -0.58
C LEU A 124 -29.94 30.22 -1.62
N LYS A 125 -29.60 31.49 -1.34
CA LYS A 125 -29.81 32.58 -2.30
C LYS A 125 -28.89 32.46 -3.51
N SER A 126 -27.62 32.10 -3.31
CA SER A 126 -26.71 31.84 -4.44
C SER A 126 -27.13 30.65 -5.28
N LEU A 127 -27.79 29.64 -4.69
CA LEU A 127 -28.37 28.53 -5.44
C LEU A 127 -29.64 28.92 -6.19
N ALA A 128 -30.44 29.84 -5.65
CA ALA A 128 -31.64 30.36 -6.31
C ALA A 128 -31.33 31.30 -7.48
N ASP A 129 -30.24 32.07 -7.42
CA ASP A 129 -29.80 32.96 -8.51
C ASP A 129 -29.16 32.19 -9.69
N ILE A 130 -28.92 30.87 -9.54
CA ILE A 130 -28.36 29.97 -10.56
C ILE A 130 -29.46 29.17 -11.29
N ALA A 131 -30.70 29.19 -10.80
CA ALA A 131 -31.87 28.52 -11.38
C ALA A 131 -32.77 29.50 -12.15
#